data_AF-A0A914D4F1-F1
#
_entry.id   AF-A0A914D4F1-F1
#
_cell.length_a   1.000
_cell.length_b   1.000
_cell.length_c   1.000
_cell.angle_alpha   90.00
_cell.angle_beta   90.00
_cell.angle_gamma   90.00
#
_symmetry.space_group_name_H-M   'P 1'
#
loop_
_entity.id
_entity.type
_entity.pdbx_description
1 polymer ?
#
loop_
_entity_poly.entity_id
_entity_poly.type
_entity_poly.pdbx_seq_one_letter_code
_entity_poly.pdbx_strand_id
1 'polypeptide(L)'
;MAVLLPGPHTFTGEDTAEIFLHGSRAVVNAVCKTLSQIEGVESAKAGEFTKRSFFNGKMDLAQVESLADLINAETDAQRQLALRQNDAGSYLKPFREDLIEIMAELEAQIDFADDVMEDKNRIITKVEKLLVSLKKLKRSAERGCLIRDGIKVALIGRTNVGKSSLINRL
;
A
#
# COMPACT_ATOMS: atom_id res chain seq x y z
N MET A 1 0.35 31.55 -7.50
CA MET A 1 -0.57 30.90 -8.45
C MET A 1 -1.51 30.01 -7.66
N ALA A 2 -2.77 29.85 -8.05
CA ALA A 2 -3.69 28.91 -7.40
C ALA A 2 -4.44 28.12 -8.46
N VAL A 3 -4.74 26.86 -8.18
CA VAL A 3 -5.53 25.97 -9.04
C VAL A 3 -6.73 25.50 -8.24
N LEU A 4 -7.91 25.65 -8.81
CA LEU A 4 -9.16 25.12 -8.26
C LEU A 4 -9.53 23.86 -9.04
N LEU A 5 -9.71 22.77 -8.33
CA LEU A 5 -9.98 21.45 -8.86
C LEU A 5 -11.33 20.98 -8.30
N PRO A 6 -12.43 21.06 -9.06
CA PRO A 6 -13.69 20.50 -8.61
C PRO A 6 -13.60 18.97 -8.58
N GLY A 7 -14.23 18.36 -7.57
CA GLY A 7 -14.45 16.93 -7.50
C GLY A 7 -15.31 16.42 -8.67
N PRO A 8 -15.30 15.09 -8.95
CA PRO A 8 -14.63 14.03 -8.20
C PRO A 8 -13.23 13.68 -8.74
N HIS A 9 -12.71 14.41 -9.73
CA HIS A 9 -11.46 14.08 -10.43
C HIS A 9 -10.20 14.65 -9.75
N THR A 10 -10.22 14.74 -8.42
CA THR A 10 -9.10 15.19 -7.59
C THR A 10 -8.44 14.02 -6.86
N PHE A 11 -7.31 14.27 -6.18
CA PHE A 11 -6.61 13.25 -5.40
C PHE A 11 -7.48 12.65 -4.28
N THR A 12 -8.16 13.50 -3.52
CA THR A 12 -9.08 13.04 -2.46
C THR A 12 -10.45 12.65 -3.00
N GLY A 13 -10.83 13.10 -4.21
CA GLY A 13 -12.20 13.01 -4.72
C GLY A 13 -13.10 14.18 -4.28
N GLU A 14 -12.59 15.09 -3.46
CA GLU A 14 -13.29 16.28 -2.96
C GLU A 14 -12.86 17.53 -3.75
N ASP A 15 -13.66 18.60 -3.67
CA ASP A 15 -13.25 19.91 -4.17
C ASP A 15 -11.94 20.35 -3.49
N THR A 16 -10.94 20.68 -4.30
CA THR A 16 -9.57 20.93 -3.84
C THR A 16 -9.05 22.25 -4.41
N ALA A 17 -8.34 23.02 -3.58
CA ALA A 17 -7.61 24.20 -4.01
C ALA A 17 -6.12 24.02 -3.71
N GLU A 18 -5.27 24.14 -4.73
CA GLU A 18 -3.82 24.07 -4.59
C GLU A 18 -3.21 25.47 -4.72
N ILE A 19 -2.52 25.95 -3.68
CA ILE A 19 -1.94 27.29 -3.62
C ILE A 19 -0.43 27.19 -3.74
N PHE A 20 0.11 27.68 -4.87
CA PHE A 20 1.53 27.70 -5.18
C PHE A 20 2.15 29.02 -4.73
N LEU A 21 2.99 28.93 -3.69
CA LEU A 21 3.62 30.04 -3.00
C LEU A 21 5.13 30.09 -3.29
N HIS A 22 5.74 31.24 -3.03
CA HIS A 22 7.19 31.33 -2.91
C HIS A 22 7.64 30.53 -1.68
N GLY A 23 8.69 29.72 -1.82
CA GLY A 23 9.10 28.72 -0.82
C GLY A 23 9.71 29.27 0.49
N SER A 24 9.56 30.56 0.79
CA SER A 24 10.06 31.11 2.05
C SER A 24 9.18 30.66 3.22
N ARG A 25 9.80 30.21 4.32
CA ARG A 25 9.07 29.77 5.53
C ARG A 25 8.13 30.85 6.07
N ALA A 26 8.54 32.11 5.97
CA ALA A 26 7.72 33.25 6.39
C ALA A 26 6.41 33.35 5.58
N VAL A 27 6.48 33.19 4.25
CA VAL A 27 5.31 33.23 3.37
C VAL A 27 4.39 32.04 3.62
N VAL A 28 4.94 30.82 3.70
CA VAL A 28 4.14 29.61 3.98
C VAL A 28 3.42 29.72 5.32
N ASN A 29 4.13 30.13 6.38
CA ASN A 29 3.53 30.29 7.72
C ASN A 29 2.44 31.36 7.74
N ALA A 30 2.64 32.49 7.06
CA ALA A 30 1.65 33.56 6.98
C ALA A 30 0.36 33.08 6.30
N VAL A 31 0.48 32.33 5.20
CA VAL A 31 -0.68 31.76 4.50
C VAL A 31 -1.39 30.72 5.37
N CYS A 32 -0.68 29.76 5.95
CA CYS A 32 -1.29 28.76 6.85
C CYS A 32 -2.02 29.41 8.03
N LYS A 33 -1.42 30.43 8.66
CA LYS A 33 -2.05 31.18 9.76
C LYS A 33 -3.33 31.89 9.29
N THR A 34 -3.31 32.49 8.12
CA THR A 34 -4.49 33.16 7.56
C THR A 34 -5.61 32.16 7.27
N LEU A 35 -5.29 31.01 6.67
CA LEU A 35 -6.26 29.96 6.39
C LEU A 35 -6.88 29.39 7.67
N SER A 36 -6.10 29.21 8.74
CA SER A 36 -6.60 28.70 10.03
C SER A 36 -7.58 29.64 10.75
N GLN A 37 -7.74 30.88 10.28
CA GLN A 37 -8.71 31.82 10.84
C GLN A 37 -10.10 31.69 10.19
N ILE A 38 -10.21 30.94 9.09
CA ILE A 38 -11.47 30.70 8.40
C ILE A 38 -12.25 29.62 9.16
N GLU A 39 -13.52 29.88 9.43
CA GLU A 39 -14.40 28.92 10.10
C GLU A 39 -14.49 27.61 9.30
N GLY A 40 -14.34 26.47 9.99
CA GLY A 40 -14.37 25.14 9.38
C GLY A 40 -13.06 24.70 8.70
N VAL A 41 -12.02 25.54 8.66
CA VAL A 41 -10.69 25.14 8.18
C VAL A 41 -9.87 24.56 9.33
N GLU A 42 -9.47 23.30 9.18
CA GLU A 42 -8.61 22.60 10.12
C GLU A 42 -7.29 22.17 9.47
N SER A 43 -6.22 22.12 10.27
CA SER A 43 -4.95 21.57 9.81
C SER A 43 -5.08 20.06 9.62
N ALA A 44 -4.70 19.58 8.44
CA ALA A 44 -4.68 18.16 8.14
C ALA A 44 -3.75 17.39 9.10
N LYS A 45 -4.20 16.21 9.52
CA LYS A 45 -3.42 15.21 10.25
C LYS A 45 -2.50 14.45 9.30
N ALA A 46 -1.53 13.74 9.87
CA ALA A 46 -0.64 12.87 9.10
C ALA A 46 -1.44 11.86 8.27
N GLY A 47 -1.20 11.86 6.95
CA GLY A 47 -1.87 10.97 5.99
C GLY A 47 -3.34 11.28 5.73
N GLU A 48 -3.88 12.42 6.19
CA GLU A 48 -5.32 12.69 6.09
C GLU A 48 -5.82 12.78 4.65
N PHE A 49 -5.07 13.40 3.75
CA PHE A 49 -5.43 13.45 2.32
C PHE A 49 -5.50 12.05 1.70
N THR A 50 -4.51 11.20 1.96
CA THR A 50 -4.49 9.82 1.47
C THR A 50 -5.61 8.99 2.08
N LYS A 51 -5.91 9.20 3.37
CA LYS A 51 -7.04 8.57 4.05
C LYS A 51 -8.37 8.94 3.38
N ARG A 52 -8.59 10.22 3.08
CA ARG A 52 -9.80 10.68 2.36
C ARG A 52 -9.89 10.06 0.96
N SER A 53 -8.76 10.02 0.23
CA SER A 53 -8.67 9.34 -1.07
C SER A 53 -9.14 7.88 -1.00
N PHE A 54 -8.71 7.13 0.03
CA PHE A 54 -9.16 5.76 0.29
C PHE A 54 -10.66 5.68 0.57
N PHE A 55 -11.19 6.50 1.49
CA PHE A 55 -12.62 6.46 1.83
C PHE A 55 -13.53 6.88 0.67
N ASN A 56 -13.04 7.74 -0.22
CA ASN A 56 -13.76 8.17 -1.42
C ASN A 56 -13.55 7.22 -2.61
N GLY A 57 -12.95 6.05 -2.39
CA GLY A 57 -12.75 5.02 -3.42
C GLY A 57 -11.80 5.42 -4.54
N LYS A 58 -10.99 6.47 -4.33
CA LYS A 58 -9.98 6.94 -5.29
C LYS A 58 -8.73 6.07 -5.28
N MET A 59 -8.46 5.43 -4.14
CA MET A 59 -7.35 4.51 -3.94
C MET A 59 -7.80 3.29 -3.13
N ASP A 60 -7.28 2.10 -3.44
CA ASP A 60 -7.38 0.95 -2.54
C ASP A 60 -6.23 0.93 -1.51
N LEU A 61 -6.27 -0.02 -0.55
CA LEU A 61 -5.28 -0.09 0.52
C LEU A 61 -3.86 -0.38 0.01
N ALA A 62 -3.72 -1.23 -1.01
CA ALA A 62 -2.42 -1.54 -1.60
C ALA A 62 -1.82 -0.30 -2.30
N GLN A 63 -2.66 0.51 -2.94
CA GLN A 63 -2.23 1.78 -3.53
C GLN A 63 -1.78 2.78 -2.46
N VAL A 64 -2.48 2.83 -1.32
CA VAL A 64 -2.10 3.68 -0.18
C VAL A 64 -0.74 3.27 0.40
N GLU A 65 -0.52 1.97 0.61
CA GLU A 65 0.76 1.44 1.08
C GLU A 65 1.88 1.70 0.08
N SER A 66 1.62 1.44 -1.21
CA SER A 66 2.54 1.70 -2.31
C SER A 66 2.96 3.19 -2.39
N LEU A 67 2.02 4.12 -2.16
CA LEU A 67 2.34 5.55 -2.13
C LEU A 67 3.28 5.89 -0.96
N ALA A 68 3.04 5.31 0.23
CA ALA A 68 3.93 5.50 1.37
C ALA A 68 5.33 4.93 1.10
N ASP A 69 5.42 3.74 0.50
CA ASP A 69 6.69 3.12 0.10
C ASP A 69 7.42 3.97 -0.96
N LEU A 70 6.68 4.56 -1.90
CA LEU A 70 7.25 5.41 -2.94
C LEU A 70 7.84 6.71 -2.37
N ILE A 71 7.14 7.35 -1.44
CA ILE A 71 7.60 8.59 -0.78
C ILE A 71 8.86 8.33 0.05
N ASN A 72 8.95 7.15 0.69
CA ASN A 72 10.06 6.78 1.57
C ASN A 72 11.21 6.05 0.84
N ALA A 73 11.11 5.84 -0.48
CA ALA A 73 12.12 5.10 -1.23
C ALA A 73 13.48 5.82 -1.23
N GLU A 74 14.52 5.13 -0.75
CA GLU A 74 15.91 5.64 -0.73
C GLU A 74 16.73 5.12 -1.91
N THR A 75 16.28 4.02 -2.54
CA THR A 75 16.93 3.38 -3.69
C THR A 75 15.99 3.30 -4.90
N ASP A 76 16.56 3.26 -6.11
CA ASP A 76 15.74 3.08 -7.32
C ASP A 76 15.01 1.73 -7.31
N ALA A 77 15.60 0.70 -6.71
CA ALA A 77 14.95 -0.61 -6.55
C ALA A 77 13.68 -0.52 -5.67
N GLN A 78 13.73 0.20 -4.54
CA GLN A 78 12.56 0.47 -3.71
C GLN A 78 11.50 1.27 -4.49
N ARG A 79 11.91 2.32 -5.20
CA ARG A 79 11.01 3.15 -6.02
C ARG A 79 10.28 2.31 -7.08
N GLN A 80 11.02 1.47 -7.81
CA GLN A 80 10.47 0.58 -8.83
C GLN A 80 9.54 -0.47 -8.23
N LEU A 81 9.88 -1.01 -7.06
CA LEU A 81 9.04 -1.95 -6.35
C LEU A 81 7.71 -1.29 -5.92
N ALA A 82 7.77 -0.11 -5.32
CA ALA A 82 6.59 0.65 -4.89
C ALA A 82 5.65 0.89 -6.07
N LEU A 83 6.17 1.34 -7.23
CA LEU A 83 5.37 1.56 -8.44
C LEU A 83 4.65 0.30 -8.95
N ARG A 84 5.27 -0.88 -8.81
CA ARG A 84 4.67 -2.16 -9.23
C ARG A 84 3.62 -2.67 -8.25
N GLN A 85 3.75 -2.36 -6.96
CA GLN A 85 2.79 -2.78 -5.93
C GLN A 85 1.45 -2.04 -6.01
N ASN A 86 1.36 -0.95 -6.77
CA ASN A 86 0.12 -0.21 -6.99
C ASN A 86 -1.00 -1.07 -7.62
N ASP A 87 -0.67 -2.23 -8.20
CA ASP A 87 -1.65 -3.19 -8.73
C ASP A 87 -1.65 -4.51 -7.95
N ALA A 88 -1.14 -4.54 -6.71
CA ALA A 88 -1.04 -5.78 -5.91
C ALA A 88 -2.41 -6.47 -5.72
N GLY A 89 -3.50 -5.69 -5.65
CA GLY A 89 -4.86 -6.20 -5.55
C GLY A 89 -5.28 -7.09 -6.72
N SER A 90 -4.77 -6.84 -7.94
CA SER A 90 -5.11 -7.64 -9.12
C SER A 90 -4.54 -9.06 -9.02
N TYR A 91 -3.37 -9.23 -8.41
CA TYR A 91 -2.75 -10.55 -8.20
C TYR A 91 -3.49 -11.42 -7.18
N LEU A 92 -4.20 -10.80 -6.22
CA LEU A 92 -4.97 -11.51 -5.21
C LEU A 92 -6.40 -11.82 -5.65
N LYS A 93 -6.91 -11.10 -6.65
CA LYS A 93 -8.28 -11.24 -7.14
C LYS A 93 -8.62 -12.68 -7.60
N PRO A 94 -7.79 -13.39 -8.39
CA PRO A 94 -8.08 -14.76 -8.78
C PRO A 94 -8.19 -15.72 -7.58
N PHE A 95 -7.34 -15.54 -6.57
CA PHE A 95 -7.40 -16.36 -5.35
C PHE A 95 -8.69 -16.13 -4.57
N ARG A 96 -9.17 -14.88 -4.55
CA ARG A 96 -10.46 -14.55 -3.93
C ARG A 96 -11.61 -15.19 -4.68
N GLU A 97 -11.59 -15.16 -6.01
CA GLU A 97 -12.62 -15.78 -6.86
C GLU A 97 -12.66 -17.30 -6.65
N ASP A 98 -11.49 -17.97 -6.65
CA ASP A 98 -11.38 -19.41 -6.37
C ASP A 98 -11.94 -19.77 -4.97
N LEU A 99 -11.65 -18.96 -3.96
CA LEU A 99 -12.17 -19.16 -2.60
C LEU A 99 -13.69 -19.00 -2.53
N ILE A 100 -14.25 -17.99 -3.21
CA ILE A 100 -15.70 -17.79 -3.28
C ILE A 100 -16.38 -18.98 -3.94
N GLU A 101 -15.82 -19.52 -5.02
CA GLU A 101 -16.34 -20.70 -5.70
C GLU A 101 -16.32 -21.93 -4.78
N ILE A 102 -15.21 -22.16 -4.06
CA ILE A 102 -15.10 -23.27 -3.10
C ILE A 102 -16.12 -23.12 -1.96
N MET A 103 -16.29 -21.91 -1.42
CA MET A 103 -17.27 -21.66 -0.37
C MET A 103 -18.70 -21.90 -0.87
N ALA A 104 -19.02 -21.48 -2.10
CA ALA A 104 -20.33 -21.72 -2.69
C ALA A 104 -20.60 -23.21 -2.93
N GLU A 105 -19.61 -23.99 -3.39
CA GLU A 105 -19.71 -25.45 -3.53
C GLU A 105 -19.95 -26.13 -2.17
N LEU A 106 -19.27 -25.68 -1.11
CA LEU A 106 -19.44 -26.22 0.24
C LEU A 106 -20.81 -25.89 0.83
N GLU A 107 -21.27 -24.64 0.70
CA GLU A 107 -22.58 -24.22 1.20
C GLU A 107 -23.71 -25.03 0.55
N ALA A 108 -23.63 -25.23 -0.77
CA ALA A 108 -24.61 -26.05 -1.49
C ALA A 108 -24.63 -27.52 -1.02
N GLN A 109 -23.48 -28.09 -0.64
CA GLN A 109 -23.43 -29.45 -0.08
C GLN A 109 -24.05 -29.52 1.31
N ILE A 110 -23.92 -28.47 2.12
CA ILE A 110 -24.51 -28.40 3.46
C ILE A 110 -26.03 -28.25 3.37
N ASP A 111 -26.51 -27.35 2.50
CA ASP A 111 -27.94 -27.03 2.37
C ASP A 111 -28.75 -28.13 1.65
N PHE A 112 -28.12 -28.90 0.76
CA PHE A 112 -28.78 -29.89 -0.11
C PHE A 112 -28.12 -31.28 -0.03
N ALA A 113 -27.78 -31.73 1.18
CA ALA A 113 -27.06 -33.00 1.41
C ALA A 113 -27.76 -34.24 0.81
N ASP A 114 -29.09 -34.23 0.64
CA ASP A 114 -29.85 -35.32 0.04
C ASP A 114 -29.88 -35.28 -1.50
N ASP A 115 -29.65 -34.11 -2.12
CA ASP A 115 -29.75 -33.88 -3.56
C ASP A 115 -28.38 -33.75 -4.27
N VAL A 116 -27.30 -33.49 -3.52
CA VAL A 116 -25.96 -33.23 -4.06
C VAL A 116 -24.99 -34.36 -3.69
N MET A 117 -24.36 -34.97 -4.70
CA MET A 117 -23.34 -35.98 -4.48
C MET A 117 -22.10 -35.36 -3.82
N GLU A 118 -21.74 -35.82 -2.61
CA GLU A 118 -20.57 -35.31 -1.87
C GLU A 118 -19.25 -35.64 -2.60
N ASP A 119 -18.71 -34.71 -3.40
CA ASP A 119 -17.36 -34.81 -3.96
C ASP A 119 -16.34 -34.04 -3.10
N LYS A 120 -16.16 -34.52 -1.87
CA LYS A 120 -15.20 -33.97 -0.90
C LYS A 120 -13.76 -33.96 -1.45
N ASN A 121 -13.39 -34.97 -2.23
CA ASN A 121 -12.05 -35.11 -2.79
C ASN A 121 -11.72 -34.00 -3.80
N ARG A 122 -12.69 -33.59 -4.62
CA ARG A 122 -12.53 -32.47 -5.54
C ARG A 122 -12.31 -31.15 -4.80
N ILE A 123 -13.09 -30.86 -3.76
CA ILE A 123 -12.94 -29.64 -2.96
C ILE A 123 -11.57 -29.61 -2.28
N ILE A 124 -11.15 -30.71 -1.65
CA ILE A 124 -9.82 -30.84 -1.03
C ILE A 124 -8.74 -30.56 -2.08
N THR A 125 -8.84 -31.17 -3.27
CA THR A 125 -7.87 -30.96 -4.35
C THR A 125 -7.81 -29.51 -4.82
N LYS A 126 -8.95 -28.81 -4.93
CA LYS A 126 -9.01 -27.38 -5.26
C LYS A 126 -8.28 -26.53 -4.20
N VAL A 127 -8.56 -26.78 -2.92
CA VAL A 127 -7.92 -26.08 -1.79
C VAL A 127 -6.40 -26.33 -1.76
N GLU A 128 -5.96 -27.57 -1.98
CA GLU A 128 -4.53 -27.90 -2.02
C GLU A 128 -3.80 -27.17 -3.15
N LYS A 129 -4.41 -27.08 -4.33
CA LYS A 129 -3.86 -26.32 -5.46
C LYS A 129 -3.75 -24.83 -5.13
N LEU A 130 -4.79 -24.24 -4.56
CA LEU A 130 -4.79 -22.85 -4.11
C LEU A 130 -3.67 -22.59 -3.10
N LEU A 131 -3.51 -23.49 -2.11
CA LEU A 131 -2.48 -23.41 -1.08
C LEU A 131 -1.07 -23.44 -1.69
N VAL A 132 -0.83 -24.29 -2.69
CA VAL A 132 0.46 -24.36 -3.39
C VAL A 132 0.76 -23.03 -4.10
N SER A 133 -0.22 -22.45 -4.78
CA SER A 133 -0.08 -21.17 -5.47
C SER A 133 0.16 -20.01 -4.50
N LEU A 134 -0.55 -19.96 -3.38
CA LEU A 134 -0.34 -18.95 -2.33
C LEU A 134 1.05 -19.07 -1.69
N LYS A 135 1.54 -20.29 -1.46
CA LYS A 135 2.91 -20.52 -0.96
C LYS A 135 3.97 -19.98 -1.93
N LYS A 136 3.76 -20.11 -3.24
CA LYS A 136 4.66 -19.52 -4.26
C LYS A 136 4.62 -17.99 -4.22
N LEU A 137 3.42 -17.41 -4.13
CA LEU A 137 3.25 -15.96 -4.01
C LEU A 137 3.95 -15.41 -2.77
N LYS A 138 3.77 -16.06 -1.61
CA LYS A 138 4.45 -15.70 -0.35
C LYS A 138 5.97 -15.66 -0.50
N ARG A 139 6.57 -16.69 -1.09
CA ARG A 139 8.04 -16.73 -1.33
C ARG A 139 8.53 -15.59 -2.22
N SER A 140 7.71 -15.16 -3.19
CA SER A 140 8.02 -14.00 -4.02
C SER A 140 7.92 -12.70 -3.21
N ALA A 141 6.88 -12.57 -2.38
CA ALA A 141 6.66 -11.40 -1.53
C ALA A 141 7.80 -11.19 -0.51
N GLU A 142 8.35 -12.28 0.06
CA GLU A 142 9.50 -12.22 0.98
C GLU A 142 10.72 -11.53 0.36
N ARG A 143 10.97 -11.74 -0.95
CA ARG A 143 12.03 -11.03 -1.68
C ARG A 143 11.70 -9.54 -1.86
N GLY A 144 10.43 -9.23 -2.11
CA GLY A 144 9.94 -7.85 -2.18
C GLY A 144 10.14 -7.11 -0.85
N CYS A 145 9.83 -7.76 0.27
CA CYS A 145 10.04 -7.18 1.60
C CYS A 145 11.51 -6.82 1.85
N LEU A 146 12.47 -7.67 1.43
CA LEU A 146 13.90 -7.35 1.57
C LEU A 146 14.33 -6.12 0.77
N ILE A 147 13.75 -5.92 -0.42
CA ILE A 147 14.01 -4.72 -1.22
C ILE A 147 13.38 -3.49 -0.54
N ARG A 148 12.12 -3.62 -0.10
CA ARG A 148 11.38 -2.53 0.56
C ARG A 148 12.07 -2.07 1.84
N ASP A 149 12.36 -3.00 2.76
CA ASP A 149 12.86 -2.71 4.10
C ASP A 149 14.38 -2.46 4.13
N GLY A 150 15.08 -2.82 3.05
CA GLY A 150 16.53 -2.81 2.98
C GLY A 150 17.19 -3.89 3.85
N ILE A 151 18.52 -3.86 3.91
CA ILE A 151 19.31 -4.82 4.69
C ILE A 151 19.95 -4.09 5.87
N LYS A 152 19.65 -4.55 7.09
CA LYS A 152 20.30 -4.06 8.31
C LYS A 152 21.62 -4.80 8.50
N VAL A 153 22.72 -4.05 8.45
CA VAL A 153 24.09 -4.59 8.62
C VAL A 153 24.69 -4.03 9.91
N ALA A 154 25.18 -4.91 10.79
CA ALA A 154 25.89 -4.52 12.00
C ALA A 154 27.41 -4.68 11.80
N LEU A 155 28.15 -3.58 11.96
CA LEU A 155 29.61 -3.60 11.88
C LEU A 155 30.23 -3.82 13.26
N ILE A 156 30.68 -5.05 13.53
CA ILE A 156 31.21 -5.47 14.84
C ILE A 156 32.73 -5.66 14.74
N GLY A 157 33.46 -5.21 15.75
CA GLY A 157 34.91 -5.35 15.81
C GLY A 157 35.49 -4.67 17.06
N ARG A 158 36.75 -4.95 17.36
CA ARG A 158 37.46 -4.34 18.52
C ARG A 158 37.57 -2.82 18.35
N THR A 159 37.95 -2.11 19.41
CA THR A 159 38.26 -0.68 19.33
C THR A 159 39.42 -0.44 18.34
N ASN A 160 39.38 0.68 17.60
CA ASN A 160 40.40 1.10 16.62
C ASN A 160 40.69 0.18 15.42
N VAL A 161 39.85 -0.83 15.13
CA VAL A 161 40.03 -1.71 13.95
C VAL A 161 39.58 -1.06 12.62
N GLY A 162 39.37 0.26 12.60
CA GLY A 162 38.98 0.98 11.39
C GLY A 162 37.49 0.95 11.04
N LYS A 163 36.59 0.62 11.98
CA LYS A 163 35.12 0.59 11.74
C LYS A 163 34.60 1.90 11.14
N SER A 164 34.97 3.04 11.70
CA SER A 164 34.55 4.36 11.20
C SER A 164 35.18 4.70 9.85
N SER A 165 36.43 4.29 9.62
CA SER A 165 37.11 4.51 8.34
C SER A 165 36.46 3.72 7.20
N LEU A 166 35.91 2.54 7.47
CA LEU A 166 35.16 1.75 6.49
C LEU A 166 33.84 2.43 6.12
N ILE A 167 33.05 2.86 7.12
CA ILE A 167 31.75 3.53 6.88
C ILE A 167 31.93 4.80 6.05
N ASN A 168 32.97 5.59 6.33
CA ASN A 168 33.19 6.84 5.58
C ASN A 168 33.70 6.63 4.16
N ARG A 169 34.05 5.39 3.77
CA ARG A 169 34.59 5.06 2.45
C ARG A 169 33.60 4.30 1.57
N LEU A 170 32.58 3.69 2.16
CA LEU A 170 31.43 3.09 1.49
C LEU A 170 30.38 4.17 1.19
#